data_AF-A0A9P7N837-F1
#
_entry.id   AF-A0A9P7N837-F1
#
_cell.length_a   1.000
_cell.length_b   1.000
_cell.length_c   1.000
_cell.angle_alpha   90.00
_cell.angle_beta   90.00
_cell.angle_gamma   90.00
#
_symmetry.space_group_name_H-M   'P 1'
#
loop_
_entity.id
_entity.type
_entity.pdbx_description
1 polymer ?
#
loop_
_entity_poly.entity_id
_entity_poly.type
_entity_poly.pdbx_seq_one_letter_code
_entity_poly.pdbx_strand_id
1 'polypeptide(L)'
;MASNAAVAKQGLVIPAAGSRQQSGPILICVYASALNMLHWTSASILTLAIQLIDFSQFLSGNPQERQSAAREILHGFQTAGFIYLKNHLIPSDVIQRTFARSADFFALDDEVKLKLNWTTPESNRGYSAPGREKVSLSLDMDEVSKSRNAAPDLKESLEIGRDADTKFPNKWPNEDDVTSLRGFRTDMVDFFERCQALHVEVMRAIALGMGLGQDFFDQRVNVGDNTLRLLHYPGVKADVFKLNPGQVRAGEHS
;
A
#
# COMPACT_ATOMS: atom_id res chain seq x y z
N MET A 1 42.99 -31.97 -16.11
CA MET A 1 42.57 -30.65 -16.62
C MET A 1 41.27 -30.84 -17.38
N ALA A 2 40.29 -29.98 -17.08
CA ALA A 2 39.00 -29.75 -17.76
C ALA A 2 38.04 -30.95 -17.93
N SER A 3 36.97 -30.98 -17.12
CA SER A 3 35.71 -31.63 -17.49
C SER A 3 34.58 -30.61 -17.51
N ASN A 4 33.87 -30.60 -18.62
CA ASN A 4 32.75 -29.74 -18.98
C ASN A 4 31.61 -29.72 -17.94
N ALA A 5 31.12 -28.53 -17.59
CA ALA A 5 29.84 -28.33 -16.94
C ALA A 5 28.86 -27.71 -17.95
N ALA A 6 27.88 -28.49 -18.37
CA ALA A 6 26.75 -28.05 -19.17
C ALA A 6 25.79 -27.24 -18.29
N VAL A 7 25.54 -25.99 -18.67
CA VAL A 7 24.53 -25.12 -18.05
C VAL A 7 23.18 -25.41 -18.71
N ALA A 8 22.31 -26.13 -18.01
CA ALA A 8 20.92 -26.30 -18.40
C ALA A 8 20.15 -24.99 -18.12
N LYS A 9 19.75 -24.29 -19.17
CA LYS A 9 18.76 -23.21 -19.11
C LYS A 9 17.37 -23.82 -18.88
N GLN A 10 16.86 -23.73 -17.66
CA GLN A 10 15.43 -23.92 -17.40
C GLN A 10 14.74 -22.56 -17.54
N GLY A 11 14.09 -22.37 -18.69
CA GLY A 11 13.17 -21.26 -18.91
C GLY A 11 11.89 -21.49 -18.09
N LEU A 12 11.50 -20.49 -17.32
CA LEU A 12 10.23 -20.49 -16.61
C LEU A 12 9.09 -20.32 -17.62
N VAL A 13 8.26 -21.35 -17.73
CA VAL A 13 7.04 -21.39 -18.55
C VAL A 13 5.95 -20.58 -17.85
N ILE A 14 5.38 -19.60 -18.55
CA ILE A 14 4.19 -18.85 -18.14
C ILE A 14 2.96 -19.70 -18.51
N PRO A 15 2.07 -20.09 -17.58
CA PRO A 15 0.81 -20.72 -17.96
C PRO A 15 -0.23 -19.67 -18.37
N ALA A 16 -0.95 -19.99 -19.44
CA ALA A 16 -2.03 -19.20 -20.03
C ALA A 16 -3.26 -19.06 -19.11
N ALA A 17 -4.07 -18.04 -19.40
CA ALA A 17 -5.29 -17.66 -18.69
C ALA A 17 -6.26 -18.84 -18.48
N GLY A 18 -6.66 -19.08 -17.23
CA GLY A 18 -7.69 -20.08 -16.92
C GLY A 18 -7.73 -20.68 -15.50
N SER A 19 -6.84 -20.32 -14.56
CA SER A 19 -6.87 -20.88 -13.20
C SER A 19 -7.42 -19.88 -12.17
N ARG A 20 -8.47 -20.28 -11.42
CA ARG A 20 -9.03 -19.55 -10.28
C ARG A 20 -7.92 -19.06 -9.34
N GLN A 21 -7.73 -17.75 -9.29
CA GLN A 21 -6.81 -17.11 -8.36
C GLN A 21 -7.56 -16.87 -7.05
N GLN A 22 -7.20 -17.59 -5.99
CA GLN A 22 -7.65 -17.27 -4.64
C GLN A 22 -7.12 -15.88 -4.27
N SER A 23 -8.00 -15.03 -3.73
CA SER A 23 -7.66 -13.69 -3.26
C SER A 23 -6.55 -13.76 -2.21
N GLY A 24 -5.38 -13.21 -2.54
CA GLY A 24 -4.25 -13.11 -1.62
C GLY A 24 -4.53 -12.13 -0.47
N PRO A 25 -3.84 -12.28 0.67
CA PRO A 25 -4.04 -11.41 1.83
C PRO A 25 -3.58 -9.98 1.52
N ILE A 26 -4.35 -8.99 1.99
CA ILE A 26 -3.97 -7.58 1.92
C ILE A 26 -3.13 -7.25 3.15
N LEU A 27 -1.96 -6.64 2.93
CA LEU A 27 -1.15 -6.04 3.98
C LEU A 27 -1.78 -4.72 4.38
N ILE A 28 -2.29 -4.60 5.60
CA ILE A 28 -2.79 -3.33 6.15
C ILE A 28 -1.68 -2.75 7.03
N CYS A 29 -1.19 -1.58 6.64
CA CYS A 29 -0.19 -0.85 7.42
C CYS A 29 -0.91 0.15 8.33
N VAL A 30 -0.97 -0.12 9.63
CA VAL A 30 -1.40 0.85 10.66
C VAL A 30 -0.17 1.14 11.51
N TYR A 31 0.26 2.40 11.52
CA TYR A 31 1.49 2.80 12.19
C TYR A 31 1.28 2.93 13.71
N ALA A 32 2.10 2.22 14.48
CA ALA A 32 2.32 2.47 15.89
C ALA A 32 3.80 2.83 16.10
N SER A 33 4.06 4.08 16.50
CA SER A 33 5.40 4.58 16.77
C SER A 33 5.84 4.17 18.18
N ALA A 34 6.78 3.22 18.27
CA ALA A 34 7.55 2.97 19.49
C ALA A 34 8.94 2.43 19.14
N LEU A 35 9.93 3.32 18.99
CA LEU A 35 11.34 2.94 19.07
C LEU A 35 11.78 3.04 20.53
N ASN A 36 12.21 1.92 21.12
CA ASN A 36 13.03 1.92 22.32
C ASN A 36 14.40 1.32 21.98
N MET A 37 15.45 2.14 22.12
CA MET A 37 16.84 1.71 21.93
C MET A 37 17.27 0.83 23.11
N LEU A 38 17.58 -0.43 22.85
CA LEU A 38 18.35 -1.27 23.77
C LEU A 38 19.48 -1.94 23.00
N HIS A 39 20.71 -1.69 23.45
CA HIS A 39 21.93 -2.33 22.99
C HIS A 39 21.88 -3.83 23.34
N TRP A 40 21.94 -4.70 22.33
CA TRP A 40 22.04 -6.15 22.51
C TRP A 40 23.32 -6.66 21.86
N THR A 41 24.28 -7.07 22.69
CA THR A 41 25.41 -7.92 22.30
C THR A 41 24.97 -9.38 22.36
N SER A 42 24.53 -9.92 21.23
CA SER A 42 24.75 -11.29 20.75
C SER A 42 23.92 -11.45 19.49
N ALA A 43 24.47 -12.05 18.44
CA ALA A 43 23.85 -12.21 17.13
C ALA A 43 22.65 -13.16 17.18
N SER A 44 21.52 -12.69 17.70
CA SER A 44 20.21 -13.25 17.40
C SER A 44 19.79 -12.66 16.06
N ILE A 45 19.71 -13.50 15.03
CA ILE A 45 18.99 -13.14 13.80
C ILE A 45 17.57 -12.80 14.25
N LEU A 46 17.21 -11.52 14.26
CA LEU A 46 15.84 -11.06 14.47
C LEU A 46 15.00 -11.67 13.34
N THR A 47 14.33 -12.79 13.61
CA THR A 47 13.33 -13.34 12.71
C THR A 47 12.11 -12.43 12.77
N LEU A 48 12.01 -11.51 11.82
CA LEU A 48 10.80 -10.72 11.59
C LEU A 48 9.65 -11.69 11.26
N ALA A 49 8.67 -11.77 12.16
CA ALA A 49 7.48 -12.61 11.99
C ALA A 49 6.24 -11.75 11.77
N ILE A 50 5.71 -11.75 10.54
CA ILE A 50 4.48 -11.04 10.19
C ILE A 50 3.32 -12.02 10.27
N GLN A 51 2.37 -11.75 11.15
CA GLN A 51 1.26 -12.66 11.45
C GLN A 51 0.17 -12.57 10.37
N LEU A 52 -0.42 -13.72 10.01
CA LEU A 52 -1.63 -13.81 9.18
C LEU A 52 -2.84 -14.04 10.09
N ILE A 53 -3.71 -13.05 10.21
CA ILE A 53 -4.82 -13.03 11.15
C ILE A 53 -6.15 -13.15 10.40
N ASP A 54 -7.04 -14.00 10.90
CA ASP A 54 -8.41 -14.13 10.40
C ASP A 54 -9.31 -13.04 11.00
N PHE A 55 -9.56 -11.98 10.23
CA PHE A 55 -10.27 -10.81 10.76
C PHE A 55 -11.76 -11.08 11.00
N SER A 56 -12.32 -12.15 10.43
CA SER A 56 -13.71 -12.55 10.70
C SER A 56 -13.94 -12.91 12.17
N GLN A 57 -12.92 -13.40 12.89
CA GLN A 57 -13.01 -13.68 14.33
C GLN A 57 -13.24 -12.41 15.15
N PHE A 58 -12.62 -11.29 14.74
CA PHE A 58 -12.87 -10.00 15.36
C PHE A 58 -14.27 -9.47 15.03
N LEU A 59 -14.63 -9.49 13.74
CA LEU A 59 -15.85 -8.89 13.23
C LEU A 59 -17.11 -9.62 13.70
N SER A 60 -17.12 -10.95 13.62
CA SER A 60 -18.32 -11.78 13.77
C SER A 60 -18.17 -12.94 14.75
N GLY A 61 -17.00 -13.08 15.38
CA GLY A 61 -16.78 -14.10 16.41
C GLY A 61 -17.50 -13.79 17.73
N ASN A 62 -17.53 -14.80 18.60
CA ASN A 62 -17.98 -14.64 19.98
C ASN A 62 -17.02 -13.72 20.78
N PRO A 63 -17.38 -13.27 22.00
CA PRO A 63 -16.56 -12.35 22.77
C PRO A 63 -15.10 -12.83 23.00
N GLN A 64 -14.89 -14.14 23.18
CA GLN A 64 -13.57 -14.72 23.39
C GLN A 64 -12.73 -14.71 22.11
N GLU A 65 -13.33 -15.07 20.96
CA GLU A 65 -12.69 -15.00 19.64
C GLU A 65 -12.32 -13.56 19.29
N ARG A 66 -13.24 -12.62 19.51
CA ARG A 66 -13.00 -11.19 19.28
C ARG A 66 -11.84 -10.67 20.13
N GLN A 67 -11.80 -11.00 21.41
CA GLN A 67 -10.70 -10.61 22.30
C GLN A 67 -9.37 -11.28 21.92
N SER A 68 -9.40 -12.53 21.43
CA SER A 68 -8.20 -13.22 20.97
C SER A 68 -7.62 -12.54 19.74
N ALA A 69 -8.44 -12.32 18.70
CA ALA A 69 -8.04 -11.64 17.47
C ALA A 69 -7.52 -10.22 17.76
N ALA A 70 -8.18 -9.46 18.65
CA ALA A 70 -7.72 -8.13 19.05
C ALA A 70 -6.32 -8.16 19.70
N ARG A 71 -6.03 -9.16 20.54
CA ARG A 71 -4.69 -9.33 21.16
C ARG A 71 -3.63 -9.72 20.13
N GLU A 72 -3.95 -10.60 19.18
CA GLU A 72 -3.04 -11.00 18.10
C GLU A 72 -2.70 -9.80 17.19
N ILE A 73 -3.71 -9.00 16.83
CA ILE A 73 -3.54 -7.77 16.04
C ILE A 73 -2.62 -6.80 16.77
N LEU A 74 -2.91 -6.49 18.04
CA LEU A 74 -2.07 -5.60 18.82
C LEU A 74 -0.64 -6.12 18.96
N HIS A 75 -0.47 -7.42 19.21
CA HIS A 75 0.84 -8.05 19.32
C HIS A 75 1.64 -7.93 18.02
N GLY A 76 1.01 -8.13 16.86
CA GLY A 76 1.63 -7.95 15.56
C GLY A 76 2.14 -6.53 15.33
N PHE A 77 1.35 -5.52 15.71
CA PHE A 77 1.77 -4.12 15.64
C PHE A 77 2.86 -3.76 16.65
N GLN A 78 2.85 -4.34 17.86
CA GLN A 78 3.88 -4.09 18.88
C GLN A 78 5.23 -4.77 18.61
N THR A 79 5.24 -5.82 17.77
CA THR A 79 6.44 -6.60 17.48
C THR A 79 7.01 -6.30 16.10
N ALA A 80 6.30 -6.74 15.05
CA ALA A 80 6.74 -6.55 13.68
C ALA A 80 6.39 -5.16 13.14
N GLY A 81 5.34 -4.52 13.68
CA GLY A 81 4.73 -3.34 13.08
C GLY A 81 3.84 -3.66 11.87
N PHE A 82 3.70 -4.95 11.52
CA PHE A 82 2.99 -5.42 10.34
C PHE A 82 2.14 -6.66 10.64
N ILE A 83 0.99 -6.75 9.97
CA ILE A 83 0.11 -7.93 9.96
C ILE A 83 -0.50 -8.12 8.55
N TYR A 84 -0.84 -9.35 8.20
CA TYR A 84 -1.72 -9.68 7.10
C TYR A 84 -3.12 -9.99 7.64
N LEU A 85 -4.16 -9.43 7.01
CA LEU A 85 -5.54 -9.81 7.31
C LEU A 85 -6.11 -10.67 6.17
N LYS A 86 -6.77 -11.76 6.54
CA LYS A 86 -7.68 -12.51 5.66
C LYS A 86 -9.11 -12.38 6.17
N ASN A 87 -10.09 -12.68 5.31
CA ASN A 87 -11.52 -12.61 5.63
C ASN A 87 -11.94 -11.24 6.20
N HIS A 88 -11.33 -10.16 5.67
CA HIS A 88 -11.70 -8.79 5.96
C HIS A 88 -12.96 -8.36 5.19
N LEU A 89 -13.44 -7.14 5.46
CA LEU A 89 -14.72 -6.63 4.93
C LEU A 89 -14.75 -6.32 3.43
N ILE A 90 -13.60 -6.22 2.76
CA ILE A 90 -13.55 -5.85 1.34
C ILE A 90 -13.71 -7.09 0.44
N PRO A 91 -14.77 -7.17 -0.39
CA PRO A 91 -14.98 -8.29 -1.31
C PRO A 91 -13.87 -8.39 -2.36
N SER A 92 -13.59 -9.62 -2.80
CA SER A 92 -12.52 -9.88 -3.79
C SER A 92 -12.80 -9.25 -5.15
N ASP A 93 -14.07 -9.16 -5.57
CA ASP A 93 -14.45 -8.53 -6.84
C ASP A 93 -14.21 -7.01 -6.83
N VAL A 94 -14.41 -6.36 -5.67
CA VAL A 94 -14.10 -4.93 -5.51
C VAL A 94 -12.59 -4.72 -5.66
N ILE A 95 -11.77 -5.55 -4.99
CA ILE A 95 -10.31 -5.47 -5.10
C ILE A 95 -9.87 -5.66 -6.57
N GLN A 96 -10.37 -6.71 -7.23
CA GLN A 96 -10.03 -6.98 -8.63
C GLN A 96 -10.43 -5.82 -9.55
N ARG A 97 -11.63 -5.27 -9.35
CA ARG A 97 -12.12 -4.11 -10.11
C ARG A 97 -11.25 -2.89 -9.87
N THR A 98 -10.90 -2.57 -8.64
CA THR A 98 -10.00 -1.44 -8.31
C THR A 98 -8.64 -1.60 -8.98
N PHE A 99 -8.03 -2.79 -8.94
CA PHE A 99 -6.76 -3.05 -9.63
C PHE A 99 -6.88 -2.91 -11.14
N ALA A 100 -7.97 -3.39 -11.75
CA ALA A 100 -8.22 -3.21 -13.19
C ALA A 100 -8.37 -1.73 -13.56
N ARG A 101 -9.17 -0.96 -12.80
CA ARG A 101 -9.32 0.49 -12.99
C ARG A 101 -8.00 1.24 -12.82
N SER A 102 -7.20 0.86 -11.83
CA SER A 102 -5.87 1.42 -11.63
C SER A 102 -4.96 1.15 -12.83
N ALA A 103 -4.99 -0.07 -13.37
CA ALA A 103 -4.22 -0.42 -14.57
C ALA A 103 -4.68 0.38 -15.80
N ASP A 104 -6.00 0.52 -16.00
CA ASP A 104 -6.57 1.32 -17.09
C ASP A 104 -6.14 2.79 -17.01
N PHE A 105 -6.05 3.35 -15.79
CA PHE A 105 -5.57 4.72 -15.58
C PHE A 105 -4.10 4.89 -15.94
N PHE A 106 -3.22 3.98 -15.51
CA PHE A 106 -1.79 4.10 -15.79
C PHE A 106 -1.41 3.74 -17.23
N ALA A 107 -2.30 3.05 -17.95
CA ALA A 107 -2.19 2.79 -19.39
C ALA A 107 -2.51 4.01 -20.27
N LEU A 108 -3.03 5.11 -19.69
CA LEU A 108 -3.26 6.34 -20.42
C LEU A 108 -1.97 7.03 -20.86
N ASP A 109 -2.07 7.83 -21.91
CA ASP A 109 -1.00 8.73 -22.34
C ASP A 109 -0.57 9.67 -21.21
N ASP A 110 0.73 9.91 -21.13
CA ASP A 110 1.32 10.76 -20.08
C ASP A 110 0.71 12.16 -20.09
N GLU A 111 0.37 12.72 -21.25
CA GLU A 111 -0.29 14.03 -21.36
C GLU A 111 -1.64 14.07 -20.63
N VAL A 112 -2.39 12.97 -20.62
CA VAL A 112 -3.68 12.87 -19.92
C VAL A 112 -3.44 12.78 -18.42
N LYS A 113 -2.50 11.91 -17.97
CA LYS A 113 -2.16 11.76 -16.56
C LYS A 113 -1.59 13.06 -15.96
N LEU A 114 -0.75 13.77 -16.72
CA LEU A 114 -0.14 15.04 -16.31
C LEU A 114 -1.15 16.19 -16.14
N LYS A 115 -2.33 16.13 -16.75
CA LYS A 115 -3.41 17.11 -16.46
C LYS A 115 -3.91 17.00 -15.02
N LEU A 116 -3.74 15.83 -14.39
CA LEU A 116 -4.17 15.56 -13.02
C LEU A 116 -3.04 15.73 -12.00
N ASN A 117 -2.00 16.48 -12.35
CA ASN A 117 -0.76 16.57 -11.59
C ASN A 117 -0.97 16.83 -10.09
N TRP A 118 -0.21 16.11 -9.27
CA TRP A 118 -0.07 16.38 -7.85
C TRP A 118 0.49 17.80 -7.64
N THR A 119 -0.12 18.55 -6.72
CA THR A 119 0.16 20.00 -6.55
C THR A 119 0.90 20.33 -5.26
N THR A 120 0.29 20.10 -4.10
CA THR A 120 0.83 20.59 -2.83
C THR A 120 0.73 19.54 -1.73
N PRO A 121 1.63 19.56 -0.74
CA PRO A 121 1.60 18.64 0.40
C PRO A 121 0.29 18.69 1.18
N GLU A 122 -0.34 19.87 1.26
CA GLU A 122 -1.57 20.07 2.03
C GLU A 122 -2.78 19.41 1.36
N SER A 123 -2.84 19.40 0.02
CA SER A 123 -3.90 18.69 -0.68
C SER A 123 -3.64 17.20 -0.75
N ASN A 124 -2.39 16.83 -1.04
CA ASN A 124 -1.95 15.46 -1.28
C ASN A 124 -2.86 14.68 -2.26
N ARG A 125 -3.31 15.32 -3.35
CA ARG A 125 -4.15 14.73 -4.40
C ARG A 125 -3.50 14.87 -5.78
N GLY A 126 -3.71 13.88 -6.63
CA GLY A 126 -3.33 13.95 -8.05
C GLY A 126 -2.27 12.94 -8.45
N TYR A 127 -1.81 13.06 -9.70
CA TYR A 127 -0.86 12.15 -10.32
C TYR A 127 0.60 12.58 -10.08
N SER A 128 1.45 11.63 -9.74
CA SER A 128 2.90 11.81 -9.59
C SER A 128 3.63 10.93 -10.61
N ALA A 129 4.33 11.56 -11.56
CA ALA A 129 5.05 10.87 -12.61
C ALA A 129 6.34 10.18 -12.09
N PRO A 130 6.86 9.16 -12.80
CA PRO A 130 8.15 8.56 -12.48
C PRO A 130 9.24 9.62 -12.45
N GLY A 131 10.20 9.50 -11.53
CA GLY A 131 11.26 10.51 -11.41
C GLY A 131 10.98 11.61 -10.39
N ARG A 132 9.71 11.90 -10.08
CA ARG A 132 9.34 13.04 -9.23
C ARG A 132 9.46 12.74 -7.74
N GLU A 133 9.18 11.50 -7.35
CA GLU A 133 9.30 11.06 -5.97
C GLU A 133 10.59 10.25 -5.78
N LYS A 134 11.34 10.64 -4.74
CA LYS A 134 12.20 9.73 -4.00
C LYS A 134 11.94 9.99 -2.54
N VAL A 135 11.56 8.93 -1.83
CA VAL A 135 11.44 9.00 -0.38
C VAL A 135 12.85 8.91 0.21
N SER A 136 13.20 9.88 1.04
CA SER A 136 14.50 10.01 1.68
C SER A 136 14.26 10.14 3.17
N LEU A 137 15.05 9.43 3.98
CA LEU A 137 15.03 9.56 5.44
C LEU A 137 15.69 10.87 5.93
N SER A 138 16.38 11.61 5.04
CA SER A 138 16.96 12.90 5.38
C SER A 138 15.90 14.00 5.47
N LEU A 139 15.98 14.81 6.53
CA LEU A 139 15.17 16.02 6.72
C LEU A 139 15.77 17.24 6.01
N ASP A 140 16.98 17.11 5.46
CA ASP A 140 17.64 18.17 4.70
C ASP A 140 17.13 18.18 3.25
N MET A 141 16.49 19.29 2.86
CA MET A 141 15.92 19.48 1.53
C MET A 141 16.96 19.44 0.39
N ASP A 142 18.21 19.82 0.66
CA ASP A 142 19.28 19.76 -0.34
C ASP A 142 19.77 18.33 -0.55
N GLU A 143 19.83 17.53 0.52
CA GLU A 143 20.14 16.09 0.42
C GLU A 143 19.00 15.30 -0.23
N VAL A 144 17.75 15.61 0.10
CA VAL A 144 16.57 15.03 -0.56
C VAL A 144 16.61 15.31 -2.06
N SER A 145 16.94 16.54 -2.45
CA SER A 145 17.02 16.96 -3.85
C SER A 145 18.17 16.28 -4.60
N LYS A 146 19.37 16.20 -3.99
CA LYS A 146 20.51 15.46 -4.56
C LYS A 146 20.20 13.96 -4.72
N SER A 147 19.54 13.37 -3.72
CA SER A 147 19.15 11.96 -3.75
C SER A 147 18.13 11.67 -4.84
N ARG A 148 17.10 12.53 -5.01
CA ARG A 148 16.11 12.45 -6.10
C ARG A 148 16.76 12.46 -7.47
N ASN A 149 17.76 13.32 -7.67
CA ASN A 149 18.47 13.45 -8.94
C ASN A 149 19.41 12.28 -9.25
N ALA A 150 19.89 11.54 -8.23
CA ALA A 150 20.87 10.47 -8.42
C ALA A 150 20.24 9.12 -8.84
N ALA A 151 19.05 8.78 -8.32
CA ALA A 151 18.31 7.56 -8.65
C ALA A 151 16.87 7.69 -8.13
N PRO A 152 15.92 8.17 -8.94
CA PRO A 152 14.54 8.35 -8.51
C PRO A 152 13.78 7.01 -8.44
N ASP A 153 12.69 6.95 -7.67
CA ASP A 153 11.88 5.73 -7.58
C ASP A 153 11.26 5.38 -8.94
N LEU A 154 11.35 4.10 -9.33
CA LEU A 154 10.77 3.60 -10.59
C LEU A 154 9.28 3.27 -10.41
N LYS A 155 8.48 4.30 -10.12
CA LYS A 155 7.03 4.20 -9.90
C LYS A 155 6.32 5.45 -10.39
N GLU A 156 5.04 5.31 -10.67
CA GLU A 156 4.09 6.41 -10.79
C GLU A 156 2.93 6.19 -9.80
N SER A 157 2.28 7.27 -9.38
CA SER A 157 1.17 7.20 -8.42
C SER A 157 0.02 8.13 -8.76
N LEU A 158 -1.17 7.79 -8.24
CA LEU A 158 -2.33 8.67 -8.18
C LEU A 158 -2.86 8.66 -6.74
N GLU A 159 -2.87 9.83 -6.10
CA GLU A 159 -3.42 10.03 -4.76
C GLU A 159 -4.85 10.56 -4.80
N ILE A 160 -5.73 9.87 -4.08
CA ILE A 160 -7.16 10.14 -3.93
C ILE A 160 -7.46 10.22 -2.43
N GLY A 161 -8.15 11.26 -1.99
CA GLY A 161 -8.68 11.33 -0.62
C GLY A 161 -10.20 11.27 -0.61
N ARG A 162 -10.81 11.61 0.51
CA ARG A 162 -12.27 11.60 0.63
C ARG A 162 -12.92 12.55 -0.38
N ASP A 163 -13.95 12.07 -1.06
CA ASP A 163 -14.55 12.79 -2.19
C ASP A 163 -15.44 13.97 -1.75
N ALA A 164 -15.94 13.93 -0.51
CA ALA A 164 -16.70 15.02 0.10
C ALA A 164 -15.83 16.20 0.60
N ASP A 165 -14.51 16.16 0.41
CA ASP A 165 -13.62 17.26 0.80
C ASP A 165 -13.71 18.42 -0.20
N THR A 166 -14.38 19.50 0.21
CA THR A 166 -14.52 20.72 -0.60
C THR A 166 -13.29 21.62 -0.54
N LYS A 167 -12.42 21.45 0.46
CA LYS A 167 -11.18 22.24 0.61
C LYS A 167 -10.11 21.73 -0.34
N PHE A 168 -9.98 20.41 -0.44
CA PHE A 168 -9.02 19.74 -1.31
C PHE A 168 -9.71 18.73 -2.22
N PRO A 169 -10.36 19.17 -3.30
CA PRO A 169 -11.07 18.28 -4.20
C PRO A 169 -10.12 17.30 -4.88
N ASN A 170 -10.59 16.06 -5.09
CA ASN A 170 -9.89 15.06 -5.89
C ASN A 170 -9.72 15.51 -7.34
N LYS A 171 -8.62 15.08 -7.95
CA LYS A 171 -8.31 15.32 -9.37
C LYS A 171 -8.74 14.12 -10.20
N TRP A 172 -10.00 14.12 -10.61
CA TRP A 172 -10.57 13.03 -11.40
C TRP A 172 -10.27 13.15 -12.89
N PRO A 173 -9.98 12.04 -13.59
CA PRO A 173 -9.94 12.02 -15.04
C PRO A 173 -11.32 12.38 -15.63
N ASN A 174 -11.34 13.03 -16.79
CA ASN A 174 -12.57 13.26 -17.51
C ASN A 174 -13.04 11.96 -18.20
N GLU A 175 -14.04 11.31 -17.63
CA GLU A 175 -14.56 10.02 -18.15
C GLU A 175 -15.33 10.15 -19.47
N ASP A 176 -15.73 11.37 -19.86
CA ASP A 176 -16.32 11.65 -21.18
C ASP A 176 -15.25 11.65 -22.28
N ASP A 177 -14.05 12.15 -21.98
CA ASP A 177 -12.93 12.18 -22.90
C ASP A 177 -12.26 10.80 -23.03
N VAL A 178 -12.30 9.99 -21.97
CA VAL A 178 -11.58 8.72 -21.86
C VAL A 178 -12.55 7.59 -21.53
N THR A 179 -13.14 7.01 -22.58
CA THR A 179 -14.17 5.97 -22.43
C THR A 179 -13.72 4.73 -21.65
N SER A 180 -12.42 4.38 -21.67
CA SER A 180 -11.86 3.28 -20.87
C SER A 180 -11.96 3.53 -19.35
N LEU A 181 -12.08 4.79 -18.92
CA LEU A 181 -12.20 5.18 -17.52
C LEU A 181 -13.64 5.41 -17.05
N ARG A 182 -14.66 5.10 -17.85
CA ARG A 182 -16.06 5.20 -17.39
C ARG A 182 -16.28 4.35 -16.14
N GLY A 183 -16.75 5.00 -15.06
CA GLY A 183 -16.95 4.43 -13.74
C GLY A 183 -15.71 4.45 -12.84
N PHE A 184 -14.58 5.02 -13.26
CA PHE A 184 -13.36 5.08 -12.47
C PHE A 184 -13.58 5.80 -11.14
N ARG A 185 -14.18 6.99 -11.15
CA ARG A 185 -14.46 7.74 -9.92
C ARG A 185 -15.36 6.94 -8.98
N THR A 186 -16.44 6.38 -9.51
CA THR A 186 -17.40 5.59 -8.71
C THR A 186 -16.73 4.41 -8.04
N ASP A 187 -15.93 3.63 -8.78
CA ASP A 187 -15.22 2.46 -8.25
C ASP A 187 -14.16 2.85 -7.21
N MET A 188 -13.42 3.95 -7.44
CA MET A 188 -12.41 4.44 -6.49
C MET A 188 -13.01 5.00 -5.21
N VAL A 189 -14.16 5.69 -5.29
CA VAL A 189 -14.89 6.18 -4.12
C VAL A 189 -15.44 5.02 -3.29
N ASP A 190 -16.08 4.01 -3.91
CA ASP A 190 -16.54 2.80 -3.21
C ASP A 190 -15.38 2.09 -2.51
N PHE A 191 -14.23 1.95 -3.19
CA PHE A 191 -13.06 1.33 -2.58
C PHE A 191 -12.47 2.16 -1.43
N PHE A 192 -12.43 3.49 -1.56
CA PHE A 192 -11.98 4.39 -0.49
C PHE A 192 -12.85 4.25 0.77
N GLU A 193 -14.18 4.27 0.60
CA GLU A 193 -15.12 4.16 1.72
C GLU A 193 -15.03 2.81 2.42
N ARG A 194 -14.84 1.72 1.66
CA ARG A 194 -14.60 0.38 2.22
C ARG A 194 -13.28 0.29 2.98
N CYS A 195 -12.21 0.90 2.46
CA CYS A 195 -10.94 1.01 3.18
C CYS A 195 -11.10 1.81 4.48
N GLN A 196 -11.87 2.89 4.46
CA GLN A 196 -12.16 3.68 5.65
C GLN A 196 -12.97 2.88 6.69
N ALA A 197 -13.99 2.12 6.27
CA ALA A 197 -14.73 1.23 7.17
C ALA A 197 -13.81 0.16 7.79
N LEU A 198 -12.92 -0.42 6.98
CA LEU A 198 -11.93 -1.38 7.48
C LEU A 198 -10.93 -0.74 8.45
N HIS A 199 -10.47 0.49 8.18
CA HIS A 199 -9.61 1.26 9.08
C HIS A 199 -10.25 1.43 10.45
N VAL A 200 -11.52 1.85 10.51
CA VAL A 200 -12.28 1.97 11.77
C VAL A 200 -12.29 0.64 12.54
N GLU A 201 -12.59 -0.48 11.87
CA GLU A 201 -12.62 -1.79 12.53
C GLU A 201 -11.24 -2.25 13.02
N VAL A 202 -10.17 -1.98 12.28
CA VAL A 202 -8.80 -2.28 12.74
C VAL A 202 -8.45 -1.43 13.97
N MET A 203 -8.81 -0.14 13.99
CA MET A 203 -8.59 0.71 15.17
C MET A 203 -9.40 0.24 16.39
N ARG A 204 -10.64 -0.23 16.17
CA ARG A 204 -11.45 -0.87 17.22
C ARG A 204 -10.82 -2.15 17.77
N ALA A 205 -10.20 -2.95 16.91
CA ALA A 205 -9.46 -4.13 17.32
C ALA A 205 -8.22 -3.78 18.16
N ILE A 206 -7.47 -2.75 17.74
CA ILE A 206 -6.33 -2.23 18.51
C ILE A 206 -6.81 -1.73 19.89
N ALA A 207 -7.88 -0.92 19.95
CA ALA A 207 -8.43 -0.42 21.20
C ALA A 207 -8.79 -1.56 22.17
N LEU A 208 -9.54 -2.55 21.68
CA LEU A 208 -9.94 -3.70 22.49
C LEU A 208 -8.72 -4.53 22.95
N GLY A 209 -7.71 -4.69 22.09
CA GLY A 209 -6.46 -5.37 22.42
C GLY A 209 -5.69 -4.64 23.53
N MET A 210 -5.75 -3.31 23.55
CA MET A 210 -5.15 -2.46 24.58
C MET A 210 -5.94 -2.43 25.89
N GLY A 211 -7.11 -3.08 25.94
CA GLY A 211 -8.04 -2.98 27.08
C GLY A 211 -8.74 -1.62 27.18
N LEU A 212 -8.78 -0.86 26.08
CA LEU A 212 -9.58 0.35 25.94
C LEU A 212 -11.01 -0.04 25.53
N GLY A 213 -11.97 0.88 25.71
CA GLY A 213 -13.29 0.75 25.09
C GLY A 213 -13.15 0.59 23.58
N GLN A 214 -13.93 -0.32 22.97
CA GLN A 214 -13.81 -0.64 21.54
C GLN A 214 -13.90 0.61 20.65
N ASP A 215 -14.75 1.58 21.01
CA ASP A 215 -15.03 2.83 20.31
C ASP A 215 -14.03 3.96 20.62
N PHE A 216 -12.96 3.70 21.37
CA PHE A 216 -12.01 4.72 21.84
C PHE A 216 -11.44 5.61 20.71
N PHE A 217 -11.21 5.07 19.52
CA PHE A 217 -10.66 5.81 18.38
C PHE A 217 -11.72 6.36 17.43
N ASP A 218 -13.00 6.00 17.55
CA ASP A 218 -14.02 6.28 16.53
C ASP A 218 -14.10 7.77 16.18
N GLN A 219 -14.16 8.66 17.19
CA GLN A 219 -14.23 10.12 16.99
C GLN A 219 -12.95 10.74 16.40
N ARG A 220 -11.83 10.02 16.44
CA ARG A 220 -10.53 10.48 15.92
C ARG A 220 -10.32 10.10 14.46
N VAL A 221 -11.01 9.06 13.99
CA VAL A 221 -10.85 8.52 12.64
C VAL A 221 -12.10 8.66 11.77
N ASN A 222 -13.24 9.07 12.35
CA ASN A 222 -14.54 9.15 11.66
C ASN A 222 -14.56 10.05 10.41
N VAL A 223 -13.77 11.12 10.36
CA VAL A 223 -13.71 12.03 9.20
C VAL A 223 -13.13 11.33 7.97
N GLY A 224 -12.24 10.35 8.18
CA GLY A 224 -11.62 9.60 7.08
C GLY A 224 -10.70 10.46 6.23
N ASP A 225 -9.85 11.28 6.86
CA ASP A 225 -8.77 12.03 6.19
C ASP A 225 -7.62 11.09 5.73
N ASN A 226 -7.98 10.00 5.07
CA ASN A 226 -7.06 9.03 4.49
C ASN A 226 -6.66 9.44 3.07
N THR A 227 -5.57 8.84 2.59
CA THR A 227 -5.18 8.88 1.18
C THR A 227 -5.15 7.47 0.61
N LEU A 228 -5.98 7.19 -0.39
CA LEU A 228 -5.84 6.06 -1.28
C LEU A 228 -4.77 6.40 -2.32
N ARG A 229 -3.65 5.68 -2.29
CA ARG A 229 -2.57 5.84 -3.26
C ARG A 229 -2.53 4.64 -4.20
N LEU A 230 -2.89 4.87 -5.46
CA LEU A 230 -2.68 3.89 -6.52
C LEU A 230 -1.20 3.93 -6.92
N LEU A 231 -0.57 2.77 -7.06
CA LEU A 231 0.85 2.64 -7.39
C LEU A 231 1.02 1.75 -8.61
N HIS A 232 1.75 2.23 -9.61
CA HIS A 232 2.19 1.42 -10.74
C HIS A 232 3.71 1.42 -10.83
N TYR A 233 4.27 0.21 -10.95
CA TYR A 233 5.69 -0.04 -11.10
C TYR A 233 5.92 -0.62 -12.50
N PRO A 234 6.30 0.22 -13.49
CA PRO A 234 6.51 -0.25 -14.84
C PRO A 234 7.48 -1.44 -14.95
N GLY A 235 7.30 -2.24 -16.00
CA GLY A 235 8.25 -3.28 -16.36
C GLY A 235 9.65 -2.67 -16.57
N VAL A 236 10.64 -3.15 -15.82
CA VAL A 236 12.01 -2.64 -15.88
C VAL A 236 13.00 -3.79 -16.03
N LYS A 237 13.97 -3.64 -16.94
CA LYS A 237 15.03 -4.64 -17.16
C LYS A 237 15.96 -4.70 -15.96
N ALA A 238 16.38 -5.91 -15.59
CA ALA A 238 17.29 -6.14 -14.45
C ALA A 238 18.60 -5.34 -14.56
N ASP A 239 19.10 -5.09 -15.78
CA ASP A 239 20.34 -4.36 -15.99
C ASP A 239 20.25 -2.89 -15.55
N VAL A 240 19.05 -2.29 -15.47
CA VAL A 240 18.86 -0.94 -14.92
C VAL A 240 19.35 -0.87 -13.47
N PHE A 241 19.10 -1.90 -12.67
CA PHE A 241 19.55 -1.96 -11.27
C PHE A 241 21.04 -2.25 -11.14
N LYS A 242 21.63 -2.98 -12.09
CA LYS A 242 23.08 -3.26 -12.10
C LYS A 242 23.89 -2.03 -12.50
N LEU A 243 23.39 -1.28 -13.50
CA LEU A 243 24.04 -0.07 -14.03
C LEU A 243 23.91 1.12 -13.07
N ASN A 244 22.86 1.14 -12.24
CA ASN A 244 22.59 2.21 -11.29
C ASN A 244 22.55 1.64 -9.86
N PRO A 245 23.71 1.44 -9.20
CA PRO A 245 23.76 1.01 -7.81
C PRO A 245 22.94 1.94 -6.91
N GLY A 246 22.05 1.37 -6.08
CA GLY A 246 21.13 2.13 -5.24
C GLY A 246 19.78 2.46 -5.90
N GLN A 247 19.57 2.10 -7.16
CA GLN A 247 18.25 2.16 -7.79
C GLN A 247 17.28 1.19 -7.12
N VAL A 248 16.09 1.67 -6.79
CA VAL A 248 15.00 0.88 -6.19
C VAL A 248 13.68 1.17 -6.90
N ARG A 249 12.67 0.33 -6.64
CA ARG A 249 11.30 0.59 -7.08
C ARG A 249 10.59 1.60 -6.17
N ALA A 250 10.85 1.52 -4.87
CA ALA A 250 10.46 2.51 -3.88
C ALA A 250 11.55 2.59 -2.81
N GLY A 251 11.95 3.81 -2.42
CA GLY A 251 12.88 4.05 -1.31
C GLY A 251 12.35 3.56 0.03
N GLU A 252 13.26 3.24 0.96
CA GLU A 252 12.89 2.91 2.34
C GLU A 252 12.25 4.12 3.04
N HIS A 253 11.20 3.86 3.83
CA HIS A 253 10.45 4.89 4.53
C HIS A 253 9.65 4.32 5.71
N SER A 254 9.25 5.20 6.63
CA SER A 254 8.24 4.95 7.66
C SER A 254 7.10 5.91 7.45
#